data_AF-A0A376WX22-F1
#
_entry.id   AF-A0A376WX22-F1
#
_cell.length_a   1.000
_cell.length_b   1.000
_cell.length_c   1.000
_cell.angle_alpha   90.00
_cell.angle_beta   90.00
_cell.angle_gamma   90.00
#
_symmetry.space_group_name_H-M   'P 1'
#
loop_
_entity.id
_entity.type
_entity.pdbx_description
1 polymer ?
#
loop_
_entity_poly.entity_id
_entity_poly.type
_entity_poly.pdbx_seq_one_letter_code
_entity_poly.pdbx_strand_id
1 'polypeptide(L)'
;MEVFGTNRLGQFDIKNGIANNMLLENGGSLRVEENDFAYNTTVDSGGLLEVMDGGTVTGVDKKAGGKLIVSTNALEVSGPNSKGQFSIKDGVSKNYELDDGSGLIVMEDTQAIDTILDKHATMQSLGKDTGTKVQANAVYDLGRSYQNGSITYSSKAISENMVINNGRANVWAGTMVNVSVRGNDGILEVMKPQINYAPAMLVGKVVVSEGASFRTHGAVDTSKADVSLENSVWTIIADITTTNQNTLLNLANLAMSDANVIMMDEPVTRFISDGKCGKFHYVDHQYPVGKRQFLYAYRYG
;
A
#
# COMPACT_ATOMS: atom_id res chain seq x y z
N MET A 1 37.85 5.29 4.16
CA MET A 1 38.05 4.89 5.56
C MET A 1 37.93 3.39 5.60
N GLU A 2 38.83 2.68 6.28
CA GLU A 2 38.70 1.25 6.49
C GLU A 2 38.34 1.00 7.95
N VAL A 3 37.37 0.13 8.21
CA VAL A 3 36.94 -0.26 9.55
C VAL A 3 37.15 -1.77 9.67
N PHE A 4 37.75 -2.21 10.76
CA PHE A 4 37.92 -3.63 11.07
C PHE A 4 37.55 -3.84 12.54
N GLY A 5 36.98 -5.00 12.85
CA GLY A 5 36.68 -5.34 14.22
C GLY A 5 36.17 -6.75 14.38
N THR A 6 35.60 -7.01 15.56
CA THR A 6 34.96 -8.28 15.88
C THR A 6 33.63 -7.97 16.53
N ASN A 7 32.58 -8.65 16.06
CA ASN A 7 31.28 -8.70 16.71
C ASN A 7 31.03 -10.15 17.17
N ARG A 8 29.87 -10.44 17.76
CA ARG A 8 29.54 -11.79 18.25
C ARG A 8 29.42 -12.86 17.15
N LEU A 9 29.35 -12.47 15.88
CA LEU A 9 29.34 -13.34 14.70
C LEU A 9 30.75 -13.54 14.11
N GLY A 10 31.77 -12.92 14.69
CA GLY A 10 33.17 -13.03 14.27
C GLY A 10 33.73 -11.70 13.75
N GLN A 11 34.78 -11.80 12.93
CA GLN A 11 35.42 -10.62 12.34
C GLN A 11 34.48 -9.92 11.36
N PHE A 12 34.47 -8.59 11.37
CA PHE A 12 33.79 -7.76 10.37
C PHE A 12 34.75 -6.73 9.80
N ASP A 13 34.47 -6.24 8.60
CA ASP A 13 35.23 -5.17 7.96
C ASP A 13 34.36 -4.31 7.05
N ILE A 14 34.81 -3.07 6.86
CA ILE A 14 34.33 -2.16 5.82
C ILE A 14 35.57 -1.63 5.11
N LYS A 15 35.73 -1.99 3.83
CA LYS A 15 36.89 -1.61 3.03
C LYS A 15 36.51 -1.51 1.55
N ASN A 16 36.98 -0.47 0.88
CA ASN A 16 36.82 -0.29 -0.57
C ASN A 16 35.36 -0.40 -1.06
N GLY A 17 34.40 0.19 -0.32
CA GLY A 17 32.98 0.12 -0.66
C GLY A 17 32.31 -1.21 -0.33
N ILE A 18 33.00 -2.12 0.37
CA ILE A 18 32.49 -3.45 0.73
C ILE A 18 32.39 -3.57 2.25
N ALA A 19 31.21 -3.90 2.77
CA ALA A 19 30.97 -4.22 4.16
C ALA A 19 30.71 -5.72 4.36
N ASN A 20 31.50 -6.40 5.19
CA ASN A 20 31.41 -7.84 5.41
C ASN A 20 31.03 -8.19 6.84
N ASN A 21 30.11 -9.15 7.01
CA ASN A 21 29.72 -9.74 8.31
C ASN A 21 29.24 -8.69 9.33
N MET A 22 28.48 -7.71 8.84
CA MET A 22 27.95 -6.64 9.67
C MET A 22 26.85 -7.15 10.60
N LEU A 23 26.89 -6.74 11.86
CA LEU A 23 25.82 -6.97 12.83
C LEU A 23 25.21 -5.62 13.21
N LEU A 24 23.94 -5.44 12.85
CA LEU A 24 23.18 -4.22 13.12
C LEU A 24 22.16 -4.52 14.23
N GLU A 25 22.38 -3.97 15.42
CA GLU A 25 21.50 -4.16 16.57
C GLU A 25 21.54 -2.92 17.47
N ASN A 26 20.51 -2.70 18.30
CA ASN A 26 20.47 -1.63 19.31
C ASN A 26 20.75 -0.22 18.76
N GLY A 27 20.22 0.10 17.56
CA GLY A 27 20.41 1.39 16.89
C GLY A 27 21.55 1.41 15.87
N GLY A 28 22.28 0.31 15.70
CA GLY A 28 23.25 0.17 14.62
C GLY A 28 22.59 0.27 13.24
N SER A 29 23.19 1.05 12.34
CA SER A 29 22.67 1.26 10.99
C SER A 29 23.75 1.07 9.94
N LEU A 30 23.39 0.46 8.82
CA LEU A 30 24.21 0.41 7.60
C LEU A 30 23.39 0.96 6.45
N ARG A 31 23.98 1.89 5.70
CA ARG A 31 23.44 2.41 4.45
C ARG A 31 24.39 2.00 3.34
N VAL A 32 23.87 1.28 2.34
CA VAL A 32 24.63 0.81 1.19
C VAL A 32 24.25 1.67 -0.01
N GLU A 33 25.20 2.49 -0.44
CA GLU A 33 25.01 3.47 -1.52
C GLU A 33 25.20 2.82 -2.90
N GLU A 34 24.95 3.61 -3.94
CA GLU A 34 25.20 3.22 -5.33
C GLU A 34 26.66 2.73 -5.51
N ASN A 35 26.83 1.57 -6.16
CA ASN A 35 28.13 0.92 -6.38
C ASN A 35 28.86 0.41 -5.12
N ASP A 36 28.23 0.46 -3.95
CA ASP A 36 28.72 -0.20 -2.74
C ASP A 36 28.05 -1.57 -2.52
N PHE A 37 28.72 -2.39 -1.71
CA PHE A 37 28.36 -3.79 -1.48
C PHE A 37 28.32 -4.10 0.02
N ALA A 38 27.37 -4.94 0.43
CA ALA A 38 27.41 -5.57 1.74
C ALA A 38 27.12 -7.08 1.65
N TYR A 39 27.84 -7.86 2.44
CA TYR A 39 27.75 -9.31 2.43
C TYR A 39 27.55 -9.85 3.85
N ASN A 40 26.65 -10.83 4.00
CA ASN A 40 26.39 -11.52 5.26
C ASN A 40 26.00 -10.55 6.40
N THR A 41 25.13 -9.59 6.09
CA THR A 41 24.66 -8.61 7.08
C THR A 41 23.53 -9.20 7.91
N THR A 42 23.71 -9.27 9.23
CA THR A 42 22.65 -9.60 10.18
C THR A 42 21.98 -8.32 10.67
N VAL A 43 20.66 -8.22 10.48
CA VAL A 43 19.86 -7.08 10.97
C VAL A 43 18.99 -7.58 12.12
N ASP A 44 19.42 -7.31 13.34
CA ASP A 44 18.76 -7.73 14.58
C ASP A 44 17.93 -6.59 15.18
N SER A 45 17.31 -6.85 16.33
CA SER A 45 16.40 -5.92 17.01
C SER A 45 17.00 -4.51 17.16
N GLY A 46 16.27 -3.52 16.62
CA GLY A 46 16.68 -2.11 16.62
C GLY A 46 17.76 -1.76 15.59
N GLY A 47 18.23 -2.72 14.78
CA GLY A 47 19.12 -2.49 13.66
C GLY A 47 18.39 -2.01 12.41
N LEU A 48 19.08 -1.24 11.57
CA LEU A 48 18.55 -0.71 10.31
C LEU A 48 19.53 -0.95 9.15
N LEU A 49 19.08 -1.65 8.12
CA LEU A 49 19.74 -1.74 6.83
C LEU A 49 18.95 -0.93 5.79
N GLU A 50 19.58 0.11 5.24
CA GLU A 50 19.06 0.89 4.11
C GLU A 50 19.86 0.54 2.86
N VAL A 51 19.19 0.12 1.80
CA VAL A 51 19.82 -0.15 0.49
C VAL A 51 19.31 0.87 -0.50
N MET A 52 20.23 1.68 -1.01
CA MET A 52 19.92 2.72 -1.99
C MET A 52 19.92 2.17 -3.40
N ASP A 53 19.37 2.97 -4.32
CA ASP A 53 19.41 2.68 -5.75
C ASP A 53 20.84 2.35 -6.20
N GLY A 54 21.01 1.25 -6.93
CA GLY A 54 22.32 0.73 -7.38
C GLY A 54 23.20 0.07 -6.31
N GLY A 55 22.79 0.02 -5.04
CA GLY A 55 23.49 -0.73 -3.99
C GLY A 55 23.27 -2.24 -4.10
N THR A 56 24.22 -3.03 -3.58
CA THR A 56 24.15 -4.50 -3.56
C THR A 56 24.27 -5.06 -2.15
N VAL A 57 23.32 -5.88 -1.70
CA VAL A 57 23.43 -6.60 -0.41
C VAL A 57 23.00 -8.05 -0.52
N THR A 58 23.91 -9.00 -0.32
CA THR A 58 23.56 -10.43 -0.37
C THR A 58 23.82 -11.13 0.95
N GLY A 59 23.01 -12.16 1.24
CA GLY A 59 23.08 -12.88 2.51
C GLY A 59 22.54 -12.06 3.69
N VAL A 60 21.47 -11.28 3.48
CA VAL A 60 20.79 -10.56 4.56
C VAL A 60 20.12 -11.55 5.50
N ASP A 61 20.55 -11.61 6.75
CA ASP A 61 19.89 -12.36 7.82
C ASP A 61 19.09 -11.40 8.69
N LYS A 62 17.84 -11.11 8.28
CA LYS A 62 16.94 -10.21 9.01
C LYS A 62 16.26 -10.99 10.13
N LYS A 63 16.46 -10.56 11.37
CA LYS A 63 15.76 -11.07 12.57
C LYS A 63 14.55 -10.22 12.92
N ALA A 64 13.76 -10.71 13.87
CA ALA A 64 12.63 -9.97 14.43
C ALA A 64 13.09 -8.64 15.03
N GLY A 65 12.37 -7.55 14.77
CA GLY A 65 12.72 -6.19 15.20
C GLY A 65 13.84 -5.51 14.40
N GLY A 66 14.50 -6.22 13.47
CA GLY A 66 15.44 -5.63 12.51
C GLY A 66 14.70 -5.05 11.30
N LYS A 67 15.19 -3.94 10.75
CA LYS A 67 14.52 -3.22 9.66
C LYS A 67 15.34 -3.23 8.38
N LEU A 68 14.68 -3.56 7.27
CA LEU A 68 15.23 -3.41 5.92
C LEU A 68 14.36 -2.41 5.14
N ILE A 69 15.00 -1.38 4.59
CA ILE A 69 14.37 -0.39 3.71
C ILE A 69 15.10 -0.44 2.37
N VAL A 70 14.35 -0.68 1.29
CA VAL A 70 14.91 -0.91 -0.03
C VAL A 70 13.93 -0.51 -1.14
N SER A 71 14.46 -0.13 -2.30
CA SER A 71 13.69 0.04 -3.54
C SER A 71 14.01 -1.08 -4.54
N THR A 72 13.14 -1.29 -5.52
CA THR A 72 13.41 -2.19 -6.65
C THR A 72 14.51 -1.69 -7.60
N ASN A 73 15.05 -0.49 -7.38
CA ASN A 73 16.22 0.04 -8.09
C ASN A 73 17.56 -0.38 -7.45
N ALA A 74 17.56 -1.06 -6.29
CA ALA A 74 18.76 -1.73 -5.81
C ALA A 74 19.24 -2.75 -6.86
N LEU A 75 20.56 -2.90 -6.99
CA LEU A 75 21.14 -3.80 -8.00
C LEU A 75 20.84 -5.26 -7.65
N GLU A 76 21.07 -5.64 -6.39
CA GLU A 76 20.68 -6.94 -5.86
C GLU A 76 20.51 -6.87 -4.34
N VAL A 77 19.41 -7.37 -3.80
CA VAL A 77 19.22 -7.62 -2.37
C VAL A 77 18.67 -9.03 -2.16
N SER A 78 19.30 -9.86 -1.33
CA SER A 78 18.83 -11.23 -1.12
C SER A 78 19.15 -11.78 0.27
N GLY A 79 18.29 -12.69 0.73
CA GLY A 79 18.46 -13.38 2.00
C GLY A 79 17.32 -14.36 2.32
N PRO A 80 17.45 -15.14 3.40
CA PRO A 80 16.35 -15.95 3.93
C PRO A 80 15.22 -15.11 4.55
N ASN A 81 14.02 -15.68 4.56
CA ASN A 81 12.88 -15.25 5.37
C ASN A 81 12.02 -16.45 5.82
N SER A 82 10.86 -16.22 6.45
CA SER A 82 10.01 -17.31 6.95
C SER A 82 9.40 -18.17 5.85
N LYS A 83 9.44 -17.72 4.58
CA LYS A 83 8.86 -18.37 3.40
C LYS A 83 9.91 -18.96 2.46
N GLY A 84 11.20 -18.87 2.78
CA GLY A 84 12.29 -19.36 1.94
C GLY A 84 13.32 -18.26 1.68
N GLN A 85 13.62 -18.01 0.40
CA GLN A 85 14.51 -16.91 0.00
C GLN A 85 13.68 -15.77 -0.59
N PHE A 86 14.01 -14.54 -0.19
CA PHE A 86 13.58 -13.34 -0.89
C PHE A 86 14.69 -12.82 -1.78
N SER A 87 14.32 -12.13 -2.85
CA SER A 87 15.28 -11.43 -3.71
C SER A 87 14.69 -10.15 -4.30
N ILE A 88 15.52 -9.15 -4.47
CA ILE A 88 15.31 -7.98 -5.32
C ILE A 88 16.46 -7.98 -6.30
N LYS A 89 16.18 -8.16 -7.59
CA LYS A 89 17.21 -8.20 -8.64
C LYS A 89 16.58 -7.89 -9.97
N ASP A 90 17.31 -7.18 -10.84
CA ASP A 90 16.86 -6.83 -12.19
C ASP A 90 15.47 -6.14 -12.20
N GLY A 91 15.22 -5.27 -11.21
CA GLY A 91 13.94 -4.57 -11.07
C GLY A 91 12.78 -5.46 -10.59
N VAL A 92 13.05 -6.64 -10.03
CA VAL A 92 12.00 -7.55 -9.55
C VAL A 92 12.22 -7.94 -8.09
N SER A 93 11.30 -7.55 -7.22
CA SER A 93 11.17 -8.06 -5.85
C SER A 93 10.33 -9.34 -5.84
N LYS A 94 10.80 -10.40 -5.17
CA LYS A 94 10.10 -11.68 -5.03
C LYS A 94 10.12 -12.17 -3.60
N ASN A 95 8.95 -12.63 -3.12
CA ASN A 95 8.77 -13.23 -1.80
C ASN A 95 9.24 -12.34 -0.64
N TYR A 96 9.23 -11.01 -0.79
CA TYR A 96 9.72 -10.15 0.29
C TYR A 96 8.68 -10.07 1.41
N GLU A 97 9.07 -10.47 2.62
CA GLU A 97 8.29 -10.38 3.85
C GLU A 97 8.78 -9.16 4.65
N LEU A 98 7.91 -8.17 4.79
CA LEU A 98 8.19 -6.93 5.50
C LEU A 98 7.47 -6.96 6.84
N ASP A 99 8.17 -6.59 7.90
CA ASP A 99 7.61 -6.46 9.26
C ASP A 99 8.31 -5.31 10.01
N ASP A 100 7.81 -4.96 11.19
CA ASP A 100 8.49 -4.15 12.21
C ASP A 100 9.06 -2.80 11.72
N GLY A 101 8.41 -2.16 10.75
CA GLY A 101 8.84 -0.89 10.16
C GLY A 101 9.77 -1.02 8.96
N SER A 102 9.93 -2.21 8.41
CA SER A 102 10.56 -2.44 7.11
C SER A 102 9.76 -1.79 5.98
N GLY A 103 10.45 -1.43 4.89
CA GLY A 103 9.88 -0.68 3.78
C GLY A 103 10.31 -1.20 2.41
N LEU A 104 9.37 -1.26 1.47
CA LEU A 104 9.63 -1.53 0.06
C LEU A 104 9.05 -0.41 -0.81
N ILE A 105 9.87 0.11 -1.72
CA ILE A 105 9.41 0.99 -2.79
C ILE A 105 9.52 0.24 -4.12
N VAL A 106 8.39 0.01 -4.79
CA VAL A 106 8.37 -0.55 -6.16
C VAL A 106 8.38 0.63 -7.11
N MET A 107 9.49 0.85 -7.79
CA MET A 107 9.70 1.96 -8.72
C MET A 107 8.90 1.78 -10.02
N GLU A 108 8.67 2.86 -10.77
CA GLU A 108 8.06 2.75 -12.11
C GLU A 108 8.81 1.74 -12.98
N ASP A 109 8.07 1.03 -13.84
CA ASP A 109 8.60 0.02 -14.77
C ASP A 109 9.31 -1.19 -14.10
N THR A 110 9.21 -1.32 -12.77
CA THR A 110 9.69 -2.47 -11.98
C THR A 110 8.54 -3.28 -11.39
N GLN A 111 8.85 -4.44 -10.79
CA GLN A 111 7.84 -5.39 -10.32
C GLN A 111 8.07 -5.90 -8.89
N ALA A 112 6.99 -6.19 -8.17
CA ALA A 112 7.01 -6.99 -6.94
C ALA A 112 6.03 -8.16 -7.03
N ILE A 113 6.47 -9.33 -6.59
CA ILE A 113 5.71 -10.59 -6.68
C ILE A 113 5.67 -11.23 -5.31
N ASP A 114 4.46 -11.58 -4.86
CA ASP A 114 4.20 -12.29 -3.59
C ASP A 114 4.80 -11.57 -2.38
N THR A 115 4.70 -10.24 -2.35
CA THR A 115 5.10 -9.44 -1.18
C THR A 115 4.12 -9.63 -0.03
N ILE A 116 4.64 -9.80 1.18
CA ILE A 116 3.85 -9.90 2.41
C ILE A 116 4.18 -8.70 3.28
N LEU A 117 3.17 -7.90 3.60
CA LEU A 117 3.27 -6.80 4.55
C LEU A 117 2.67 -7.25 5.87
N ASP A 118 3.52 -7.60 6.83
CA ASP A 118 3.15 -7.92 8.20
C ASP A 118 3.08 -6.65 9.06
N LYS A 119 2.95 -6.84 10.38
CA LYS A 119 2.65 -5.77 11.33
C LYS A 119 3.64 -4.61 11.20
N HIS A 120 3.11 -3.40 11.02
CA HIS A 120 3.86 -2.15 10.89
C HIS A 120 4.77 -2.06 9.65
N ALA A 121 4.60 -2.92 8.66
CA ALA A 121 5.27 -2.79 7.38
C ALA A 121 4.62 -1.72 6.49
N THR A 122 5.42 -1.12 5.62
CA THR A 122 4.93 -0.18 4.59
C THR A 122 5.43 -0.57 3.22
N MET A 123 4.55 -0.50 2.22
CA MET A 123 4.93 -0.62 0.81
C MET A 123 4.34 0.53 0.00
N GLN A 124 5.16 1.10 -0.88
CA GLN A 124 4.78 2.16 -1.80
C GLN A 124 5.05 1.67 -3.22
N SER A 125 4.02 1.57 -4.04
CA SER A 125 4.11 0.98 -5.38
C SER A 125 3.83 2.01 -6.46
N LEU A 126 4.87 2.44 -7.17
CA LEU A 126 4.80 3.23 -8.42
C LEU A 126 4.82 2.33 -9.67
N GLY A 127 5.28 1.08 -9.53
CA GLY A 127 5.36 0.07 -10.58
C GLY A 127 4.22 -0.94 -10.56
N LYS A 128 4.53 -2.20 -10.84
CA LYS A 128 3.56 -3.30 -10.81
C LYS A 128 3.79 -4.20 -9.60
N ASP A 129 2.73 -4.58 -8.89
CA ASP A 129 2.79 -5.66 -7.92
C ASP A 129 1.71 -6.72 -8.15
N THR A 130 2.00 -7.97 -7.76
CA THR A 130 1.09 -9.10 -7.95
C THR A 130 1.11 -10.02 -6.73
N GLY A 131 -0.07 -10.38 -6.22
CA GLY A 131 -0.20 -11.29 -5.10
C GLY A 131 0.17 -10.68 -3.74
N THR A 132 0.27 -9.35 -3.65
CA THR A 132 0.59 -8.65 -2.41
C THR A 132 -0.44 -8.96 -1.31
N LYS A 133 0.05 -9.31 -0.11
CA LYS A 133 -0.78 -9.59 1.07
C LYS A 133 -0.55 -8.52 2.12
N VAL A 134 -1.59 -7.78 2.48
CA VAL A 134 -1.53 -6.68 3.46
C VAL A 134 -2.18 -7.13 4.75
N GLN A 135 -1.39 -7.37 5.80
CA GLN A 135 -1.86 -7.91 7.08
C GLN A 135 -2.17 -6.81 8.10
N ALA A 136 -2.57 -7.20 9.30
CA ALA A 136 -2.97 -6.29 10.36
C ALA A 136 -1.91 -5.24 10.69
N ASN A 137 -2.30 -3.96 10.70
CA ASN A 137 -1.43 -2.80 10.93
C ASN A 137 -0.35 -2.55 9.86
N ALA A 138 -0.43 -3.22 8.71
CA ALA A 138 0.37 -2.89 7.54
C ALA A 138 -0.31 -1.82 6.69
N VAL A 139 0.49 -1.03 5.99
CA VAL A 139 0.01 0.01 5.06
C VAL A 139 0.61 -0.20 3.68
N TYR A 140 -0.25 -0.20 2.68
CA TYR A 140 0.12 -0.26 1.28
C TYR A 140 -0.41 0.99 0.55
N ASP A 141 0.43 1.63 -0.25
CA ASP A 141 0.08 2.77 -1.09
C ASP A 141 0.34 2.44 -2.57
N LEU A 142 -0.72 2.38 -3.40
CA LEU A 142 -0.61 2.25 -4.86
C LEU A 142 -0.59 3.62 -5.53
N GLY A 143 0.32 3.79 -6.49
CA GLY A 143 0.45 4.98 -7.33
C GLY A 143 0.99 6.20 -6.59
N ARG A 144 1.53 6.03 -5.39
CA ARG A 144 2.15 7.10 -4.61
C ARG A 144 3.38 6.61 -3.87
N SER A 145 4.43 7.43 -3.86
CA SER A 145 5.60 7.26 -3.02
C SER A 145 5.97 8.58 -2.35
N TYR A 146 6.46 8.52 -1.11
CA TYR A 146 7.03 9.66 -0.39
C TYR A 146 8.50 9.38 -0.09
N GLN A 147 9.38 10.15 -0.71
CA GLN A 147 10.83 9.99 -0.60
C GLN A 147 11.46 11.37 -0.41
N ASN A 148 12.37 11.50 0.56
CA ASN A 148 13.17 12.72 0.78
C ASN A 148 12.34 14.01 0.84
N GLY A 149 11.15 13.98 1.46
CA GLY A 149 10.28 15.15 1.56
C GLY A 149 9.36 15.38 0.37
N SER A 150 9.50 14.61 -0.71
CA SER A 150 8.73 14.77 -1.96
C SER A 150 7.74 13.63 -2.15
N ILE A 151 6.57 13.95 -2.71
CA ILE A 151 5.58 12.97 -3.14
C ILE A 151 5.68 12.78 -4.66
N THR A 152 5.79 11.54 -5.09
CA THR A 152 5.67 11.14 -6.50
C THR A 152 4.39 10.35 -6.68
N TYR A 153 3.66 10.62 -7.77
CA TYR A 153 2.51 9.83 -8.18
C TYR A 153 2.77 9.15 -9.53
N SER A 154 2.19 7.96 -9.72
CA SER A 154 2.27 7.22 -10.98
C SER A 154 0.89 6.68 -11.36
N SER A 155 0.32 7.19 -12.46
CA SER A 155 -0.89 6.62 -13.06
C SER A 155 -0.62 5.31 -13.82
N LYS A 156 0.65 4.91 -13.98
CA LYS A 156 1.03 3.63 -14.59
C LYS A 156 1.07 2.49 -13.58
N ALA A 157 0.98 2.79 -12.28
CA ALA A 157 1.07 1.78 -11.24
C ALA A 157 -0.07 0.77 -11.35
N ILE A 158 0.23 -0.51 -11.12
CA ILE A 158 -0.75 -1.60 -11.20
C ILE A 158 -0.59 -2.54 -10.00
N SER A 159 -1.67 -2.86 -9.31
CA SER A 159 -1.70 -3.97 -8.34
C SER A 159 -2.67 -5.03 -8.81
N GLU A 160 -2.23 -6.28 -8.85
CA GLU A 160 -3.02 -7.44 -9.28
C GLU A 160 -3.18 -8.47 -8.16
N ASN A 161 -4.43 -8.92 -7.93
CA ASN A 161 -4.76 -10.03 -7.04
C ASN A 161 -4.35 -9.79 -5.57
N MET A 162 -4.59 -8.57 -5.08
CA MET A 162 -4.26 -8.18 -3.71
C MET A 162 -5.21 -8.82 -2.70
N VAL A 163 -4.66 -9.21 -1.54
CA VAL A 163 -5.44 -9.67 -0.38
C VAL A 163 -5.11 -8.82 0.84
N ILE A 164 -6.14 -8.20 1.42
CA ILE A 164 -6.04 -7.34 2.61
C ILE A 164 -6.72 -8.04 3.79
N ASN A 165 -5.96 -8.35 4.83
CA ASN A 165 -6.43 -9.01 6.05
C ASN A 165 -6.19 -8.10 7.25
N ASN A 166 -7.20 -7.34 7.68
CA ASN A 166 -7.07 -6.34 8.76
C ASN A 166 -6.02 -5.24 8.52
N GLY A 167 -5.45 -5.17 7.31
CA GLY A 167 -4.51 -4.14 6.89
C GLY A 167 -5.19 -3.00 6.15
N ARG A 168 -4.40 -2.04 5.66
CA ARG A 168 -4.89 -0.91 4.88
C ARG A 168 -4.18 -0.81 3.53
N ALA A 169 -4.96 -0.72 2.46
CA ALA A 169 -4.48 -0.30 1.15
C ALA A 169 -5.11 1.02 0.74
N ASN A 170 -4.28 1.98 0.33
CA ASN A 170 -4.71 3.22 -0.27
C ASN A 170 -4.35 3.21 -1.76
N VAL A 171 -5.28 3.59 -2.63
CA VAL A 171 -5.05 3.75 -4.06
C VAL A 171 -5.07 5.23 -4.38
N TRP A 172 -3.91 5.81 -4.63
CA TRP A 172 -3.73 7.24 -4.91
C TRP A 172 -3.77 7.56 -6.41
N ALA A 173 -3.21 6.66 -7.21
CA ALA A 173 -3.22 6.69 -8.67
C ALA A 173 -3.03 5.27 -9.20
N GLY A 174 -3.21 5.06 -10.50
CA GLY A 174 -3.01 3.76 -11.13
C GLY A 174 -4.24 2.85 -11.06
N THR A 175 -4.03 1.56 -11.31
CA THR A 175 -5.11 0.57 -11.44
C THR A 175 -4.94 -0.57 -10.43
N MET A 176 -5.97 -0.79 -9.61
CA MET A 176 -6.07 -1.99 -8.78
C MET A 176 -7.01 -3.00 -9.46
N VAL A 177 -6.48 -4.18 -9.72
CA VAL A 177 -7.13 -5.27 -10.45
C VAL A 177 -7.30 -6.46 -9.51
N ASN A 178 -8.53 -6.89 -9.28
CA ASN A 178 -8.87 -7.99 -8.38
C ASN A 178 -8.34 -7.81 -6.94
N VAL A 179 -9.22 -7.42 -6.02
CA VAL A 179 -8.85 -7.22 -4.61
C VAL A 179 -9.87 -7.88 -3.68
N SER A 180 -9.36 -8.52 -2.63
CA SER A 180 -10.16 -9.05 -1.53
C SER A 180 -9.76 -8.35 -0.23
N VAL A 181 -10.75 -7.89 0.53
CA VAL A 181 -10.59 -7.17 1.80
C VAL A 181 -11.41 -7.87 2.85
N ARG A 182 -10.80 -8.22 3.98
CA ARG A 182 -11.48 -8.89 5.09
C ARG A 182 -10.96 -8.49 6.46
N GLY A 183 -11.78 -8.77 7.47
CA GLY A 183 -11.54 -8.46 8.87
C GLY A 183 -11.97 -7.05 9.23
N ASN A 184 -12.38 -6.85 10.49
CA ASN A 184 -12.98 -5.60 10.98
C ASN A 184 -12.08 -4.37 10.80
N ASP A 185 -10.76 -4.55 10.78
CA ASP A 185 -9.79 -3.47 10.57
C ASP A 185 -9.31 -3.37 9.11
N GLY A 186 -9.81 -4.23 8.23
CA GLY A 186 -9.45 -4.29 6.83
C GLY A 186 -10.02 -3.09 6.08
N ILE A 187 -9.16 -2.31 5.43
CA ILE A 187 -9.56 -1.10 4.72
C ILE A 187 -8.97 -1.10 3.31
N LEU A 188 -9.84 -0.93 2.32
CA LEU A 188 -9.47 -0.45 0.99
C LEU A 188 -10.00 0.97 0.83
N GLU A 189 -9.11 1.91 0.56
CA GLU A 189 -9.47 3.31 0.29
C GLU A 189 -8.95 3.73 -1.09
N VAL A 190 -9.85 4.20 -1.94
CA VAL A 190 -9.52 4.75 -3.25
C VAL A 190 -9.68 6.27 -3.20
N MET A 191 -8.54 6.94 -3.29
CA MET A 191 -8.40 8.37 -3.07
C MET A 191 -8.86 9.17 -4.29
N LYS A 192 -9.14 10.45 -4.07
CA LYS A 192 -9.48 11.37 -5.16
C LYS A 192 -8.32 11.55 -6.14
N PRO A 193 -8.60 11.81 -7.42
CA PRO A 193 -7.58 12.10 -8.42
C PRO A 193 -6.68 13.25 -8.00
N GLN A 194 -5.38 13.12 -8.28
CA GLN A 194 -4.42 14.20 -8.09
C GLN A 194 -4.38 15.10 -9.33
N ILE A 195 -4.13 16.39 -9.15
CA ILE A 195 -4.05 17.35 -10.26
C ILE A 195 -3.01 16.87 -11.28
N ASN A 196 -3.38 16.83 -12.56
CA ASN A 196 -2.57 16.35 -13.69
C ASN A 196 -2.32 14.82 -13.75
N TYR A 197 -2.92 14.02 -12.86
CA TYR A 197 -2.85 12.57 -12.91
C TYR A 197 -4.18 11.97 -13.30
N ALA A 198 -4.14 10.83 -13.99
CA ALA A 198 -5.35 10.07 -14.27
C ALA A 198 -5.98 9.58 -12.96
N PRO A 199 -7.33 9.51 -12.88
CA PRO A 199 -8.01 8.93 -11.74
C PRO A 199 -7.49 7.54 -11.37
N ALA A 200 -7.55 7.23 -10.08
CA ALA A 200 -7.43 5.85 -9.63
C ALA A 200 -8.53 4.98 -10.25
N MET A 201 -8.18 3.76 -10.64
CA MET A 201 -9.07 2.81 -11.29
C MET A 201 -9.23 1.54 -10.48
N LEU A 202 -10.47 1.05 -10.36
CA LEU A 202 -10.77 -0.30 -9.89
C LEU A 202 -11.29 -1.15 -11.06
N VAL A 203 -10.70 -2.32 -11.22
CA VAL A 203 -11.02 -3.24 -12.32
C VAL A 203 -11.17 -4.66 -11.81
N GLY A 204 -12.15 -5.38 -12.36
CA GLY A 204 -12.39 -6.78 -12.01
C GLY A 204 -13.02 -6.93 -10.64
N LYS A 205 -12.73 -8.03 -9.96
CA LYS A 205 -13.45 -8.41 -8.74
C LYS A 205 -12.99 -7.60 -7.53
N VAL A 206 -13.93 -7.00 -6.82
CA VAL A 206 -13.68 -6.30 -5.55
C VAL A 206 -14.56 -6.97 -4.49
N VAL A 207 -13.96 -7.73 -3.59
CA VAL A 207 -14.70 -8.47 -2.55
C VAL A 207 -14.37 -7.90 -1.19
N VAL A 208 -15.37 -7.47 -0.43
CA VAL A 208 -15.20 -6.83 0.88
C VAL A 208 -16.08 -7.54 1.89
N SER A 209 -15.47 -8.20 2.88
CA SER A 209 -16.17 -9.07 3.80
C SER A 209 -15.74 -8.95 5.26
N GLU A 210 -16.40 -9.68 6.16
CA GLU A 210 -15.96 -9.89 7.56
C GLU A 210 -15.74 -8.58 8.35
N GLY A 211 -16.64 -7.62 8.17
CA GLY A 211 -16.62 -6.31 8.83
C GLY A 211 -15.70 -5.29 8.19
N ALA A 212 -15.01 -5.63 7.10
CA ALA A 212 -14.09 -4.73 6.42
C ALA A 212 -14.78 -3.49 5.84
N SER A 213 -13.97 -2.45 5.62
CA SER A 213 -14.38 -1.16 5.07
C SER A 213 -13.82 -0.95 3.67
N PHE A 214 -14.71 -0.57 2.75
CA PHE A 214 -14.35 -0.04 1.44
C PHE A 214 -14.69 1.45 1.41
N ARG A 215 -13.79 2.28 0.88
CA ARG A 215 -13.94 3.73 0.82
C ARG A 215 -13.58 4.23 -0.56
N THR A 216 -14.45 5.03 -1.16
CA THR A 216 -14.22 5.63 -2.47
C THR A 216 -14.48 7.13 -2.40
N HIS A 217 -13.50 7.91 -2.85
CA HIS A 217 -13.64 9.35 -3.01
C HIS A 217 -14.23 9.70 -4.38
N GLY A 218 -14.63 10.96 -4.57
CA GLY A 218 -15.16 11.44 -5.84
C GLY A 218 -14.20 11.26 -7.02
N ALA A 219 -14.78 11.07 -8.21
CA ALA A 219 -14.08 10.98 -9.50
C ALA A 219 -13.12 9.78 -9.69
N VAL A 220 -13.25 8.73 -8.89
CA VAL A 220 -12.62 7.42 -9.12
C VAL A 220 -13.30 6.68 -10.29
N ASP A 221 -12.53 6.00 -11.14
CA ASP A 221 -13.12 5.14 -12.19
C ASP A 221 -13.33 3.70 -11.66
N THR A 222 -14.59 3.39 -11.37
CA THR A 222 -15.03 2.06 -10.95
C THR A 222 -15.85 1.33 -12.02
N SER A 223 -15.94 1.87 -13.24
CA SER A 223 -16.88 1.40 -14.27
C SER A 223 -16.67 -0.05 -14.70
N LYS A 224 -15.49 -0.61 -14.42
CA LYS A 224 -15.10 -1.99 -14.73
C LYS A 224 -14.95 -2.87 -13.48
N ALA A 225 -15.43 -2.40 -12.33
CA ALA A 225 -15.38 -3.13 -11.07
C ALA A 225 -16.66 -3.95 -10.85
N ASP A 226 -16.48 -5.23 -10.52
CA ASP A 226 -17.51 -6.15 -10.04
C ASP A 226 -17.41 -6.23 -8.51
N VAL A 227 -18.25 -5.48 -7.80
CA VAL A 227 -18.16 -5.30 -6.35
C VAL A 227 -19.10 -6.27 -5.62
N SER A 228 -18.57 -7.03 -4.65
CA SER A 228 -19.33 -7.84 -3.70
C SER A 228 -19.06 -7.38 -2.26
N LEU A 229 -20.11 -7.03 -1.54
CA LEU A 229 -20.07 -6.59 -0.15
C LEU A 229 -20.81 -7.61 0.74
N GLU A 230 -20.11 -8.22 1.70
CA GLU A 230 -20.65 -9.28 2.55
C GLU A 230 -20.35 -9.03 4.04
N ASN A 231 -21.35 -8.64 4.85
CA ASN A 231 -21.14 -8.21 6.24
C ASN A 231 -20.06 -7.12 6.31
N SER A 232 -20.21 -6.04 5.55
CA SER A 232 -19.18 -5.01 5.38
C SER A 232 -19.76 -3.61 5.23
N VAL A 233 -18.88 -2.61 5.19
CA VAL A 233 -19.26 -1.20 5.04
C VAL A 233 -18.59 -0.61 3.82
N TRP A 234 -19.39 -0.02 2.93
CA TRP A 234 -18.89 0.84 1.87
C TRP A 234 -19.23 2.30 2.16
N THR A 235 -18.21 3.14 2.13
CA THR A 235 -18.32 4.58 2.29
C THR A 235 -18.00 5.30 0.98
N ILE A 236 -18.90 6.16 0.53
CA ILE A 236 -18.72 7.02 -0.63
C ILE A 236 -18.57 8.45 -0.13
N ILE A 237 -17.43 9.06 -0.45
CA ILE A 237 -17.02 10.38 0.03
C ILE A 237 -17.09 11.34 -1.16
N ALA A 238 -18.02 12.29 -1.12
CA ALA A 238 -18.21 13.26 -2.19
C ALA A 238 -17.11 14.34 -2.15
N ASP A 239 -16.49 14.63 -3.30
CA ASP A 239 -15.58 15.77 -3.45
C ASP A 239 -16.39 17.03 -3.80
N ILE A 240 -16.52 17.92 -2.81
CA ILE A 240 -17.24 19.19 -2.95
C ILE A 240 -16.37 20.35 -3.45
N THR A 241 -15.06 20.12 -3.68
CA THR A 241 -14.07 21.20 -3.86
C THR A 241 -13.62 21.42 -5.29
N THR A 242 -13.74 20.44 -6.18
CA THR A 242 -13.10 20.51 -7.52
C THR A 242 -14.06 20.54 -8.70
N THR A 243 -15.33 20.14 -8.58
CA THR A 243 -16.27 20.17 -9.71
C THR A 243 -17.72 20.43 -9.28
N ASN A 244 -18.46 21.22 -10.06
CA ASN A 244 -19.93 21.36 -9.94
C ASN A 244 -20.69 20.06 -10.35
N GLN A 245 -20.02 18.90 -10.30
CA GLN A 245 -20.55 17.65 -10.82
C GLN A 245 -20.98 16.71 -9.69
N ASN A 246 -21.98 15.89 -9.98
CA ASN A 246 -22.41 14.82 -9.08
C ASN A 246 -21.25 13.85 -8.89
N THR A 247 -21.07 13.30 -7.68
CA THR A 247 -20.19 12.13 -7.49
C THR A 247 -20.86 10.96 -8.20
N LEU A 248 -20.45 10.70 -9.44
CA LEU A 248 -20.96 9.61 -10.24
C LEU A 248 -20.17 8.35 -9.91
N LEU A 249 -20.89 7.30 -9.51
CA LEU A 249 -20.33 6.01 -9.19
C LEU A 249 -20.91 4.98 -10.14
N ASN A 250 -20.10 4.54 -11.10
CA ASN A 250 -20.48 3.54 -12.07
C ASN A 250 -19.79 2.23 -11.70
N LEU A 251 -20.55 1.16 -11.50
CA LEU A 251 -20.02 -0.19 -11.29
C LEU A 251 -20.42 -1.07 -12.47
N ALA A 252 -19.61 -2.08 -12.78
CA ALA A 252 -20.03 -3.12 -13.71
C ALA A 252 -21.14 -3.98 -13.07
N ASN A 253 -20.93 -4.38 -11.80
CA ASN A 253 -21.92 -5.09 -10.99
C ASN A 253 -21.78 -4.72 -9.51
N LEU A 254 -22.91 -4.79 -8.78
CA LEU A 254 -22.95 -4.63 -7.32
C LEU A 254 -23.77 -5.76 -6.69
N ALA A 255 -23.14 -6.57 -5.85
CA ALA A 255 -23.78 -7.57 -5.00
C ALA A 255 -23.60 -7.18 -3.53
N MET A 256 -24.67 -7.32 -2.73
CA MET A 256 -24.65 -6.97 -1.30
C MET A 256 -25.40 -8.00 -0.46
N SER A 257 -24.80 -8.42 0.64
CA SER A 257 -25.41 -9.22 1.71
C SER A 257 -24.96 -8.68 3.06
N ASP A 258 -25.91 -8.30 3.92
CA ASP A 258 -25.63 -7.74 5.26
C ASP A 258 -24.63 -6.57 5.26
N ALA A 259 -24.62 -5.78 4.19
CA ALA A 259 -23.69 -4.68 4.01
C ALA A 259 -24.39 -3.31 4.11
N ASN A 260 -23.65 -2.31 4.59
CA ASN A 260 -24.10 -0.93 4.66
C ASN A 260 -23.39 -0.07 3.61
N VAL A 261 -24.14 0.83 2.97
CA VAL A 261 -23.57 1.91 2.14
C VAL A 261 -23.84 3.24 2.83
N ILE A 262 -22.76 3.98 3.07
CA ILE A 262 -22.78 5.29 3.71
C ILE A 262 -22.30 6.32 2.69
N MET A 263 -23.10 7.37 2.49
CA MET A 263 -22.71 8.50 1.66
C MET A 263 -22.50 9.72 2.56
N MET A 264 -21.37 10.41 2.39
CA MET A 264 -21.06 11.65 3.09
C MET A 264 -20.32 12.64 2.20
N ASP A 265 -20.49 13.92 2.48
CA ASP A 265 -19.58 14.95 1.98
C ASP A 265 -18.19 14.76 2.61
N GLU A 266 -17.11 15.18 1.93
CA GLU A 266 -15.77 15.29 2.55
C GLU A 266 -15.89 15.91 3.95
N PRO A 267 -15.10 15.47 4.95
CA PRO A 267 -15.17 16.02 6.29
C PRO A 267 -14.95 17.53 6.22
N VAL A 268 -16.03 18.29 6.38
CA VAL A 268 -15.96 19.74 6.50
C VAL A 268 -15.11 20.02 7.73
N THR A 269 -13.92 20.57 7.54
CA THR A 269 -13.22 21.27 8.63
C THR A 269 -14.20 22.34 9.08
N ARG A 270 -14.79 22.12 10.25
CA ARG A 270 -15.93 22.84 10.79
C ARG A 270 -15.61 24.33 10.94
N PHE A 271 -15.82 25.10 9.88
CA PHE A 271 -15.71 26.55 9.91
C PHE A 271 -16.79 27.17 9.03
N ILE A 272 -17.60 27.97 9.72
CA ILE A 272 -18.45 29.07 9.25
C ILE A 272 -19.93 28.76 9.04
N SER A 273 -20.68 29.38 9.95
CA SER A 273 -22.05 29.85 9.87
C SER A 273 -22.34 30.52 8.53
N ASP A 274 -23.22 29.94 7.73
CA ASP A 274 -24.33 30.67 7.11
C ASP A 274 -25.30 29.67 6.47
N GLY A 275 -26.52 29.66 6.99
CA GLY A 275 -27.57 28.70 6.66
C GLY A 275 -28.03 28.75 5.20
N LYS A 276 -27.37 27.98 4.34
CA LYS A 276 -27.93 27.57 3.04
C LYS A 276 -27.95 26.04 2.92
N CYS A 277 -29.09 25.54 2.47
CA CYS A 277 -29.42 24.13 2.36
C CYS A 277 -28.60 23.46 1.23
N GLY A 278 -27.72 22.52 1.57
CA GLY A 278 -26.97 21.64 0.67
C GLY A 278 -27.80 20.45 0.16
N LYS A 279 -27.40 19.97 -1.03
CA LYS A 279 -28.12 19.15 -2.01
C LYS A 279 -28.66 17.80 -1.49
N PHE A 280 -29.75 17.34 -2.11
CA PHE A 280 -30.28 15.97 -1.93
C PHE A 280 -29.37 14.95 -2.65
N HIS A 281 -29.07 13.84 -1.98
CA HIS A 281 -28.47 12.66 -2.63
C HIS A 281 -29.62 11.86 -3.27
N TYR A 282 -29.68 11.85 -4.61
CA TYR A 282 -30.61 11.00 -5.36
C TYR A 282 -29.92 9.68 -5.72
N VAL A 283 -30.55 8.55 -5.39
CA VAL A 283 -30.15 7.25 -5.90
C VAL A 283 -31.20 6.78 -6.88
N ASP A 284 -30.83 6.72 -8.16
CA ASP A 284 -31.66 6.14 -9.21
C ASP A 284 -31.29 4.66 -9.36
N HIS A 285 -32.16 3.77 -8.86
CA HIS A 285 -32.02 2.33 -9.02
C HIS A 285 -32.77 1.87 -10.27
N GLN A 286 -32.06 1.40 -11.29
CA GLN A 286 -32.67 0.69 -12.42
C GLN A 286 -32.47 -0.83 -12.35
N TYR A 287 -33.01 -1.55 -11.35
CA TYR A 287 -33.16 -3.03 -11.40
C TYR A 287 -34.29 -3.55 -10.47
N PRO A 288 -34.91 -4.72 -10.76
CA PRO A 288 -36.22 -5.11 -10.21
C PRO A 288 -36.18 -5.61 -8.76
N VAL A 289 -37.33 -5.42 -8.12
CA VAL A 289 -37.65 -5.51 -6.68
C VAL A 289 -37.36 -6.88 -6.05
N GLY A 290 -36.78 -6.92 -4.84
CA GLY A 290 -36.78 -8.16 -4.04
C GLY A 290 -36.09 -8.20 -2.66
N LYS A 291 -35.13 -7.34 -2.33
CA LYS A 291 -34.50 -7.31 -0.98
C LYS A 291 -34.35 -5.88 -0.49
N ARG A 292 -34.75 -5.60 0.76
CA ARG A 292 -34.70 -4.26 1.36
C ARG A 292 -33.23 -3.87 1.58
N GLN A 293 -32.76 -2.90 0.82
CA GLN A 293 -31.47 -2.23 1.02
C GLN A 293 -31.74 -0.93 1.77
N PHE A 294 -31.07 -0.72 2.92
CA PHE A 294 -31.16 0.55 3.65
C PHE A 294 -30.01 1.45 3.20
N LEU A 295 -30.37 2.54 2.52
CA LEU A 295 -29.43 3.61 2.20
C LEU A 295 -29.55 4.70 3.25
N TYR A 296 -28.47 4.99 3.96
CA TYR A 296 -28.41 6.10 4.92
C TYR A 296 -27.63 7.26 4.30
N ALA A 297 -28.33 8.36 4.03
CA ALA A 297 -27.71 9.64 3.72
C ALA A 297 -27.64 10.46 5.01
N TYR A 298 -26.43 10.71 5.52
CA TYR A 298 -26.23 11.59 6.67
C TYR A 298 -25.82 12.97 6.16
N ARG A 299 -26.52 14.01 6.64
CA ARG A 299 -26.11 15.40 6.49
C ARG A 299 -25.74 15.93 7.86
N TYR A 300 -24.45 16.18 8.09
CA TYR A 300 -24.04 16.98 9.24
C TYR A 300 -24.23 18.45 8.89
N GLY A 301 -25.12 19.10 9.64
CA GLY A 301 -25.35 20.55 9.59
C GLY A 301 -24.37 21.34 10.44
#